data_AF-A0A7L2R8E7-F1
#
_entry.id   AF-A0A7L2R8E7-F1
#
_cell.length_a   1.000
_cell.length_b   1.000
_cell.length_c   1.000
_cell.angle_alpha   90.00
_cell.angle_beta   90.00
_cell.angle_gamma   90.00
#
_symmetry.space_group_name_H-M   'P 1'
#
loop_
_entity.id
_entity.type
_entity.pdbx_description
1 polymer ?
#
loop_
_entity_poly.entity_id
_entity_poly.type
_entity_poly.pdbx_seq_one_letter_code
_entity_poly.pdbx_strand_id
1 'polypeptide(L)' 'RYHDQQDVTSNFLGAMWLISITFLSIGYGDMVPHTYCGKGVCLLTGIMGAGCTALVVAVVARKLELTKAEKHVHNFMM' A
#
# COMPACT_ATOMS: atom_id res chain seq x y z
N ARG A 1 -12.58 -32.53 -16.85
CA ARG A 1 -12.98 -32.20 -15.46
C ARG A 1 -11.76 -31.93 -14.55
N TYR A 2 -10.71 -31.30 -15.08
CA TYR A 2 -9.53 -30.82 -14.34
C TYR A 2 -9.20 -29.36 -14.74
N HIS A 3 -10.03 -28.71 -15.56
CA HIS A 3 -9.78 -27.36 -16.07
C HIS A 3 -10.36 -26.26 -15.17
N ASP A 4 -11.35 -26.55 -14.32
CA ASP A 4 -12.02 -25.52 -13.53
C ASP A 4 -11.18 -24.97 -12.36
N GLN A 5 -10.31 -25.78 -11.74
CA GLN A 5 -9.50 -25.31 -10.60
C GLN A 5 -8.38 -24.34 -11.01
N GLN A 6 -7.83 -24.53 -12.21
CA GLN A 6 -6.70 -23.72 -12.67
C GLN A 6 -7.15 -22.31 -13.09
N ASP A 7 -8.36 -22.18 -13.63
CA ASP A 7 -8.96 -20.88 -13.95
C ASP A 7 -9.36 -20.10 -12.69
N VAL A 8 -9.93 -20.76 -11.68
CA VAL A 8 -10.27 -20.12 -10.39
C VAL A 8 -9.01 -19.65 -9.66
N THR A 9 -7.95 -20.46 -9.67
CA THR A 9 -6.68 -20.10 -9.04
C THR A 9 -6.00 -18.96 -9.79
N SER A 10 -6.03 -18.96 -11.12
CA SER A 10 -5.51 -17.86 -11.96
C SER A 10 -6.27 -16.55 -11.70
N ASN A 11 -7.60 -16.61 -11.59
CA ASN A 11 -8.42 -15.44 -11.28
C ASN A 11 -8.19 -14.92 -9.86
N PHE A 12 -8.02 -15.82 -8.88
CA PHE A 12 -7.71 -15.43 -7.50
C PHE A 12 -6.30 -14.82 -7.37
N LEU A 13 -5.30 -15.42 -8.02
CA LEU A 13 -3.94 -14.88 -8.10
C LEU A 13 -3.93 -13.50 -8.78
N GLY A 14 -4.70 -13.32 -9.85
CA GLY A 14 -4.88 -12.01 -10.51
C GLY A 14 -5.54 -10.98 -9.60
N ALA A 15 -6.54 -11.38 -8.80
CA ALA A 15 -7.16 -10.50 -7.82
C ALA A 15 -6.20 -10.13 -6.67
N MET A 16 -5.40 -11.07 -6.16
CA MET A 16 -4.37 -10.79 -5.16
C MET A 16 -3.30 -9.84 -5.70
N TRP A 17 -2.89 -10.02 -6.96
CA TRP A 17 -1.97 -9.11 -7.65
C TRP A 17 -2.55 -7.71 -7.75
N LEU A 18 -3.78 -7.58 -8.27
CA LEU A 18 -4.50 -6.31 -8.38
C LEU A 18 -4.62 -5.58 -7.04
N ILE A 19 -4.99 -6.29 -5.97
CA ILE A 19 -5.10 -5.70 -4.63
C ILE A 19 -3.73 -5.26 -4.11
N SER A 20 -2.67 -6.05 -4.34
CA SER A 20 -1.31 -5.72 -3.90
C SER A 20 -0.77 -4.46 -4.59
N ILE A 21 -0.92 -4.33 -5.91
CA ILE A 21 -0.47 -3.15 -6.66
C ILE A 21 -1.30 -1.90 -6.33
N THR A 22 -2.58 -2.08 -5.98
CA THR A 22 -3.47 -0.98 -5.56
C THR A 22 -3.14 -0.52 -4.15
N PHE A 23 -2.88 -1.45 -3.22
CA PHE A 23 -2.46 -1.13 -1.86
C PHE A 23 -1.14 -0.36 -1.84
N LEU A 24 -0.19 -0.77 -2.69
CA LEU A 24 1.09 -0.09 -2.84
C LEU A 24 0.99 1.21 -3.67
N SER A 25 -0.19 1.54 -4.19
CA SER A 25 -0.44 2.71 -5.04
C SER A 25 0.44 2.78 -6.29
N ILE A 26 0.86 1.63 -6.85
CA ILE A 26 1.63 1.56 -8.11
C ILE A 26 0.70 1.70 -9.31
N GLY A 27 -0.33 0.84 -9.36
CA GLY A 27 -1.36 0.86 -10.41
C GLY A 27 -0.83 0.70 -11.84
N TYR A 28 -0.15 -0.41 -12.17
CA TYR A 28 0.35 -0.68 -13.53
C TYR A 28 -0.73 -0.64 -14.62
N GLY A 29 -1.98 -0.97 -14.27
CA GLY A 29 -3.11 -0.94 -15.22
C GLY A 29 -3.20 -2.16 -16.14
N ASP A 30 -2.42 -3.21 -15.85
CA ASP A 30 -2.43 -4.51 -16.52
C ASP A 30 -3.71 -5.30 -16.26
N MET A 31 -4.28 -5.18 -15.06
CA MET A 31 -5.59 -5.69 -14.70
C MET A 31 -6.47 -4.58 -14.12
N VAL A 32 -7.72 -4.47 -14.57
CA VAL A 32 -8.67 -3.44 -14.12
C VAL A 32 -10.01 -4.09 -13.79
N PRO A 33 -10.62 -3.77 -12.63
CA PRO A 33 -11.94 -4.29 -12.31
C PRO A 33 -13.00 -3.61 -13.20
N HIS A 34 -13.64 -4.38 -14.06
CA HIS A 34 -14.77 -3.88 -14.86
C HIS A 34 -16.10 -3.85 -14.09
N THR A 35 -16.18 -4.56 -12.96
CA THR A 35 -17.38 -4.62 -12.12
C THR A 35 -17.44 -3.48 -11.12
N TYR A 36 -18.64 -2.98 -10.81
CA TYR A 36 -18.85 -1.94 -9.80
C TYR A 36 -18.35 -2.37 -8.41
N CYS A 37 -18.54 -3.65 -8.04
CA CYS A 37 -18.04 -4.20 -6.78
C CYS A 37 -16.49 -4.19 -6.73
N GLY A 38 -15.82 -4.63 -7.80
CA GLY A 38 -14.35 -4.64 -7.86
C GLY A 38 -13.75 -3.22 -7.79
N LYS A 39 -14.39 -2.25 -8.45
CA LYS A 39 -14.00 -0.83 -8.36
C LYS A 39 -14.10 -0.31 -6.92
N GLY A 40 -15.18 -0.66 -6.21
CA GLY A 40 -15.35 -0.31 -4.80
C GLY A 40 -14.26 -0.89 -3.91
N VAL A 41 -13.93 -2.17 -4.09
CA VAL A 41 -12.85 -2.83 -3.33
C VAL A 41 -11.50 -2.16 -3.61
N CYS A 42 -11.14 -1.91 -4.87
CA CYS A 42 -9.89 -1.22 -5.22
C CYS A 42 -9.81 0.18 -4.57
N LEU A 43 -10.91 0.95 -4.56
CA LEU A 43 -10.94 2.27 -3.91
C LEU A 43 -10.69 2.15 -2.39
N LEU A 44 -11.39 1.24 -1.72
CA LEU A 44 -11.23 1.04 -0.27
C LEU A 44 -9.82 0.58 0.08
N THR A 45 -9.26 -0.37 -0.69
CA THR A 45 -7.88 -0.84 -0.53
C THR A 45 -6.87 0.30 -0.72
N GLY A 46 -7.07 1.18 -1.72
CA GLY A 46 -6.21 2.33 -1.95
C GLY A 46 -6.23 3.32 -0.77
N ILE A 47 -7.41 3.64 -0.23
CA ILE A 47 -7.55 4.52 0.93
C ILE A 47 -6.84 3.93 2.16
N MET A 48 -7.01 2.62 2.41
CA MET A 48 -6.33 1.92 3.49
C MET A 48 -4.80 1.93 3.30
N GLY A 49 -4.30 1.69 2.08
CA GLY A 49 -2.88 1.72 1.76
C GLY A 49 -2.24 3.09 1.98
N ALA A 50 -2.92 4.15 1.56
CA ALA A 50 -2.50 5.53 1.83
C ALA A 50 -2.46 5.83 3.34
N GLY A 51 -3.49 5.40 4.08
CA GLY A 51 -3.56 5.54 5.54
C GLY A 51 -2.40 4.82 6.25
N CYS A 52 -2.09 3.59 5.86
CA CYS A 52 -0.95 2.84 6.40
C CYS A 52 0.38 3.56 6.14
N THR A 53 0.58 4.07 4.92
CA THR A 53 1.80 4.81 4.56
C THR A 53 1.93 6.09 5.38
N ALA A 54 0.84 6.84 5.55
CA ALA A 54 0.82 8.04 6.38
C ALA A 54 1.17 7.75 7.84
N LEU A 55 0.64 6.66 8.41
CA LEU A 55 0.97 6.24 9.78
C LEU A 55 2.45 5.87 9.91
N VAL A 56 3.01 5.12 8.96
CA VAL A 56 4.43 4.76 8.93
C VAL A 56 5.29 6.02 8.87
N VAL A 57 4.99 6.95 7.96
CA VAL A 57 5.72 8.23 7.85
C VAL A 57 5.63 9.03 9.14
N ALA A 58 4.47 9.11 9.79
CA ALA A 58 4.31 9.80 11.06
C ALA A 58 5.10 9.15 12.21
N VAL A 59 5.18 7.82 12.26
CA VAL A 59 6.01 7.11 13.25
C VAL A 59 7.49 7.33 12.98
N VAL A 60 7.92 7.22 11.72
CA VAL A 60 9.31 7.44 11.31
C VAL A 60 9.72 8.88 11.58
N ALA A 61 8.89 9.87 11.24
CA ALA A 61 9.15 11.28 11.56
C ALA A 61 9.32 11.49 13.06
N ARG A 62 8.46 10.92 13.90
CA ARG A 62 8.60 11.00 15.37
C ARG A 62 9.85 10.29 15.92
N LYS A 63 10.39 9.30 15.21
CA LYS A 63 11.65 8.63 15.58
C LYS A 63 12.89 9.37 15.06
N LEU A 64 12.75 10.11 13.96
CA LEU A 64 13.80 10.91 13.33
C LEU A 64 13.84 12.36 13.82
N GLU A 65 12.77 12.84 14.49
CA GLU A 65 12.81 14.08 15.25
C GLU A 65 13.85 13.93 16.36
N LEU A 66 15.05 14.46 16.07
CA LEU A 66 16.17 14.54 16.99
C LEU A 66 15.67 14.95 18.37
N THR A 67 16.01 14.15 19.37
CA THR A 67 15.66 14.46 20.75
C THR A 67 16.27 15.83 21.09
N LYS A 68 15.64 16.60 22.00
CA LYS A 68 16.08 17.98 22.28
C LYS A 68 17.58 18.13 22.60
N ALA A 69 18.21 17.06 23.11
CA ALA A 69 19.64 16.99 23.36
C ALA A 69 20.48 17.00 22.08
N GLU A 70 20.09 16.27 21.04
CA GLU A 70 20.82 16.22 19.75
C GLU A 70 20.68 17.55 19.01
N LYS A 71 19.52 18.21 19.08
CA LYS A 71 19.30 19.54 18.49
C LYS A 71 20.18 20.61 19.16
N HIS A 72 20.49 20.46 20.45
CA HIS A 72 21.40 21.34 21.17
C HIS A 72 22.87 21.13 20.76
N VAL A 73 23.30 19.87 20.62
CA VAL A 73 24.65 19.54 20.14
C VAL A 73 24.85 19.98 18.69
N HIS A 74 23.84 19.79 17.83
CA HIS A 74 23.92 20.22 16.44
C HIS A 74 23.96 21.75 16.26
N ASN A 75 23.39 22.51 17.20
CA ASN A 75 23.49 23.97 17.26
C ASN A 75 24.80 24.47 17.91
N PHE A 76 25.55 23.57 18.56
CA PHE A 76 26.88 23.86 19.11
C PHE A 76 27.99 23.46 18.13
N MET A 77 27.73 22.50 17.25
CA MET A 77 28.70 21.93 16.31
C MET A 77 28.68 22.58 14.92
N MET A 78 27.66 23.39 14.62
CA MET A 78 27.51 24.22 13.41
C MET A 78 27.47 25.69 13.81
#